data_AF-C8WXV1-F1
#
_entry.id   AF-C8WXV1-F1
#
_cell.length_a   1.000
_cell.length_b   1.000
_cell.length_c   1.000
_cell.angle_alpha   90.00
_cell.angle_beta   90.00
_cell.angle_gamma   90.00
#
_symmetry.space_group_name_H-M   'P 1'
#
loop_
_entity.id
_entity.type
_entity.pdbx_description
1 polymer ?
#
loop_
_entity_poly.entity_id
_entity_poly.type
_entity_poly.pdbx_seq_one_letter_code
_entity_poly.pdbx_strand_id
1 'polypeptide(L)'
;MKRLWAVACAVIGLLLVTGCGTPQRPTDSPSGTSSRQAGPQVESQTQVDPKLYAVCSAIYRGVEQALAENRNESFDTELQSVQAIGSSAPPNSPNGELFADAQQVVALCDAYTGEGAPAKVYNELQDSLRTLKQALDRYHAMVPRS
;
A
#
# COMPACT_ATOMS: atom_id res chain seq x y z
N MET A 1 -44.11 7.43 28.74
CA MET A 1 -42.92 8.00 29.40
C MET A 1 -41.69 7.68 28.54
N LYS A 2 -40.99 8.75 28.14
CA LYS A 2 -39.60 8.90 27.66
C LYS A 2 -38.78 7.66 27.27
N ARG A 3 -38.25 7.66 26.03
CA ARG A 3 -36.82 7.41 25.76
C ARG A 3 -36.36 8.27 24.56
N LEU A 4 -35.65 9.35 24.87
CA LEU A 4 -34.91 10.19 23.93
C LEU A 4 -33.55 9.53 23.66
N TRP A 5 -33.20 9.32 22.39
CA TRP A 5 -31.84 9.00 21.99
C TRP A 5 -31.27 10.24 21.29
N ALA A 6 -30.33 10.90 21.96
CA ALA A 6 -29.61 12.05 21.44
C ALA A 6 -28.48 11.56 20.52
N VAL A 7 -28.54 11.97 19.25
CA VAL A 7 -27.45 11.80 18.29
C VAL A 7 -26.49 12.98 18.50
N ALA A 8 -25.32 12.71 19.06
CA ALA A 8 -24.25 13.67 19.18
C ALA A 8 -23.38 13.61 17.91
N CYS A 9 -23.61 14.54 16.98
CA CYS A 9 -22.70 14.79 15.85
C CYS A 9 -21.51 15.62 16.34
N ALA A 10 -20.37 14.99 16.57
CA ALA A 10 -19.11 15.70 16.80
C ALA A 10 -18.51 16.10 15.44
N VAL A 11 -18.68 17.37 15.09
CA VAL A 11 -17.96 18.06 14.01
C VAL A 11 -16.54 18.31 14.50
N ILE A 12 -15.56 17.52 14.01
CA ILE A 12 -14.14 17.77 14.28
C ILE A 12 -13.62 18.69 13.18
N GLY A 13 -13.17 19.87 13.62
CA GLY A 13 -12.91 21.04 12.79
C GLY A 13 -11.66 20.96 11.92
N LEU A 14 -11.76 21.62 10.78
CA LEU A 14 -10.63 22.07 9.97
C LEU A 14 -9.84 23.13 10.75
N LEU A 15 -8.55 22.87 10.96
CA LEU A 15 -7.55 23.90 11.21
C LEU A 15 -6.37 23.62 10.27
N LEU A 16 -6.36 24.29 9.11
CA LEU A 16 -5.16 24.48 8.31
C LEU A 16 -4.80 25.96 8.38
N VAL A 17 -3.73 26.23 9.14
CA VAL A 17 -3.11 27.53 9.30
C VAL A 17 -2.42 27.93 8.00
N THR A 18 -2.92 28.99 7.37
CA THR A 18 -2.20 29.77 6.36
C THR A 18 -1.25 30.75 7.04
N GLY A 19 -0.04 30.93 6.51
CA GLY A 19 0.68 32.19 6.68
C GLY A 19 2.20 32.09 6.81
N CYS A 20 2.87 32.56 5.77
CA CYS A 20 4.29 32.80 5.60
C CYS A 20 4.98 33.55 6.76
N GLY A 21 6.27 33.25 6.96
CA GLY A 21 7.16 34.10 7.73
C GLY A 21 8.61 33.60 7.70
N THR A 22 9.38 34.01 6.69
CA THR A 22 10.85 33.99 6.75
C THR A 22 11.37 35.07 7.69
N PRO A 23 12.41 34.77 8.49
CA PRO A 23 13.40 35.79 8.85
C PRO A 23 14.81 35.41 8.37
N GLN A 24 15.46 36.34 7.66
CA GLN A 24 16.87 36.32 7.31
C GLN A 24 17.76 36.77 8.49
N ARG A 25 18.74 35.92 8.86
CA ARG A 25 20.14 36.17 9.32
C ARG A 25 20.40 37.12 10.54
N PRO A 26 21.65 37.22 11.06
CA PRO A 26 22.81 36.31 11.09
C PRO A 26 23.42 36.14 12.51
N THR A 27 24.19 35.08 12.81
CA THR A 27 25.33 35.20 13.74
C THR A 27 26.38 34.10 13.52
N ASP A 28 27.63 34.53 13.62
CA ASP A 28 28.90 33.84 13.43
C ASP A 28 29.13 32.51 14.17
N SER A 29 30.05 31.73 13.58
CA SER A 29 30.65 30.47 14.03
C SER A 29 31.24 30.51 15.45
N PRO A 30 31.47 29.34 16.07
CA PRO A 30 32.86 28.86 16.08
C PRO A 30 33.01 27.36 15.76
N SER A 31 34.17 27.06 15.18
CA SER A 31 34.74 25.75 14.85
C SER A 31 34.68 24.74 16.00
N GLY A 32 34.34 23.48 15.70
CA GLY A 32 34.59 22.39 16.66
C GLY A 32 33.95 21.05 16.31
N THR A 33 34.80 20.11 15.88
CA THR A 33 34.72 18.65 16.07
C THR A 33 33.59 17.84 15.42
N SER A 34 34.01 17.03 14.44
CA SER A 34 33.60 15.64 14.18
C SER A 34 32.39 15.12 14.96
N SER A 35 31.29 14.95 14.23
CA SER A 35 30.43 13.77 14.32
C SER A 35 29.60 13.73 13.03
N ARG A 36 30.21 13.17 11.98
CA ARG A 36 29.49 12.70 10.81
C ARG A 36 28.73 11.45 11.25
N GLN A 37 27.68 11.65 12.03
CA GLN A 37 26.78 10.58 12.42
C GLN A 37 25.95 10.30 11.19
N ALA A 38 26.30 9.21 10.52
CA ALA A 38 25.52 8.62 9.46
C ALA A 38 24.08 8.53 9.95
N GLY A 39 23.21 9.38 9.41
CA GLY A 39 21.79 9.12 9.48
C GLY A 39 21.55 7.72 8.91
N PRO A 40 20.63 6.93 9.47
CA PRO A 40 20.26 5.66 8.87
C PRO A 40 19.95 5.93 7.40
N GLN A 41 20.77 5.35 6.53
CA GLN A 41 20.80 5.65 5.11
C GLN A 41 19.41 5.46 4.51
N VAL A 42 19.09 6.38 3.62
CA VAL A 42 17.99 6.36 2.64
C VAL A 42 18.24 5.23 1.62
N GLU A 43 18.55 4.01 2.09
CA GLU A 43 18.87 2.83 1.27
C GLU A 43 17.65 1.90 1.14
N SER A 44 16.68 1.99 2.05
CA SER A 44 15.47 1.17 2.02
C SER A 44 14.39 1.64 1.04
N GLN A 45 14.58 2.73 0.31
CA GLN A 45 13.56 3.19 -0.66
C GLN A 45 13.59 2.42 -1.99
N THR A 46 14.69 1.74 -2.30
CA THR A 46 14.85 0.98 -3.56
C THR A 46 14.66 -0.52 -3.36
N GLN A 47 14.64 -1.00 -2.11
CA GLN A 47 14.56 -2.42 -1.81
C GLN A 47 13.12 -2.83 -1.51
N VAL A 48 12.71 -3.98 -2.05
CA VAL A 48 11.39 -4.54 -1.77
C VAL A 48 11.44 -5.32 -0.46
N ASP A 49 10.42 -5.13 0.37
CA ASP A 49 10.23 -5.95 1.56
C ASP A 49 9.90 -7.41 1.15
N PRO A 50 10.68 -8.40 1.62
CA PRO A 50 10.53 -9.77 1.17
C PRO A 50 9.19 -10.40 1.60
N LYS A 51 8.61 -9.96 2.72
CA LYS A 51 7.29 -10.45 3.17
C LYS A 51 6.19 -9.89 2.26
N LEU A 52 6.24 -8.59 1.97
CA LEU A 52 5.28 -7.95 1.05
C LEU A 52 5.33 -8.61 -0.33
N TYR A 53 6.52 -8.80 -0.89
CA TYR A 53 6.69 -9.48 -2.18
C TYR A 53 6.11 -10.89 -2.17
N ALA A 54 6.42 -11.68 -1.14
CA ALA A 54 5.94 -13.06 -1.03
C ALA A 54 4.40 -13.11 -0.98
N VAL A 55 3.77 -12.21 -0.23
CA VAL A 55 2.31 -12.13 -0.15
C VAL A 55 1.68 -11.67 -1.46
N CYS A 56 2.21 -10.62 -2.10
CA CYS A 56 1.73 -10.18 -3.42
C CYS A 56 1.86 -11.32 -4.46
N SER A 57 2.94 -12.11 -4.40
CA SER A 57 3.12 -13.28 -5.26
C SER A 57 2.12 -14.40 -4.96
N ALA A 58 1.81 -14.63 -3.69
CA ALA A 58 0.80 -15.60 -3.26
C ALA A 58 -0.60 -15.19 -3.72
N ILE A 59 -0.98 -13.92 -3.57
CA ILE A 59 -2.25 -13.37 -4.05
C ILE A 59 -2.36 -13.54 -5.57
N TYR A 60 -1.33 -13.17 -6.34
CA TYR A 60 -1.34 -13.35 -7.79
C TYR A 60 -1.63 -14.81 -8.18
N ARG A 61 -0.88 -15.77 -7.61
CA ARG A 61 -1.05 -17.20 -7.92
C ARG A 61 -2.38 -17.75 -7.44
N GLY A 62 -2.81 -17.36 -6.24
CA GLY A 62 -4.06 -17.81 -5.63
C GLY A 62 -5.26 -17.36 -6.45
N VAL A 63 -5.32 -16.08 -6.82
CA VAL A 63 -6.41 -15.56 -7.66
C VAL A 63 -6.39 -16.17 -9.06
N GLU A 64 -5.22 -16.30 -9.68
CA GLU A 64 -5.09 -16.97 -10.99
C GLU A 64 -5.64 -18.40 -10.95
N GLN A 65 -5.32 -19.15 -9.89
CA GLN A 65 -5.81 -20.50 -9.67
C GLN A 65 -7.33 -20.52 -9.38
N ALA A 66 -7.81 -19.62 -8.51
CA ALA A 66 -9.22 -19.52 -8.18
C ALA A 66 -10.07 -19.22 -9.41
N LEU A 67 -9.59 -18.36 -10.32
CA LEU A 67 -10.25 -18.09 -11.60
C LEU A 67 -10.23 -19.30 -12.54
N ALA A 68 -9.11 -20.01 -12.65
CA ALA A 68 -8.99 -21.18 -13.50
C ALA A 68 -9.91 -22.32 -13.04
N GLU A 69 -10.09 -22.46 -11.73
CA GLU A 69 -10.89 -23.51 -11.10
C GLU A 69 -12.31 -23.07 -10.75
N ASN A 70 -12.66 -21.81 -11.05
CA ASN A 70 -13.94 -21.18 -10.70
C ASN A 70 -14.31 -21.33 -9.21
N ARG A 71 -13.33 -21.14 -8.33
CA ARG A 71 -13.48 -21.20 -6.88
C ARG A 71 -13.76 -19.82 -6.30
N ASN A 72 -14.59 -19.78 -5.26
CA ASN A 72 -14.84 -18.58 -4.47
C ASN A 72 -13.89 -18.58 -3.27
N GLU A 73 -12.78 -17.85 -3.39
CA GLU A 73 -11.78 -17.66 -2.35
C GLU A 73 -11.56 -16.17 -2.12
N SER A 74 -11.41 -15.77 -0.85
CA SER A 74 -11.02 -14.41 -0.47
C SER A 74 -9.55 -14.41 -0.09
N PHE A 75 -8.88 -13.31 -0.43
CA PHE A 75 -7.45 -13.07 -0.18
C PHE A 75 -7.23 -11.87 0.76
N ASP A 76 -8.28 -11.44 1.46
CA ASP A 76 -8.26 -10.30 2.38
C ASP A 76 -7.27 -10.52 3.52
N THR A 77 -7.19 -11.74 4.04
CA THR A 77 -6.32 -12.07 5.18
C THR A 77 -4.85 -11.95 4.79
N GLU A 78 -4.49 -12.46 3.62
CA GLU A 78 -3.17 -12.33 3.02
C GLU A 78 -2.81 -10.86 2.84
N LEU A 79 -3.68 -10.08 2.20
CA LEU A 79 -3.46 -8.66 1.97
C LEU A 79 -3.32 -7.88 3.30
N GLN A 80 -4.18 -8.17 4.28
CA GLN A 80 -4.14 -7.54 5.60
C GLN A 80 -2.82 -7.82 6.33
N SER A 81 -2.22 -9.00 6.13
CA SER A 81 -0.96 -9.39 6.78
C SER A 81 0.25 -8.50 6.41
N VAL A 82 0.15 -7.76 5.30
CA VAL A 82 1.18 -6.83 4.79
C VAL A 82 0.69 -5.39 4.71
N GLN A 83 -0.52 -5.10 5.18
CA GLN A 83 -1.14 -3.77 5.12
C GLN A 83 -0.26 -2.69 5.75
N ALA A 84 0.34 -2.96 6.92
CA ALA A 84 1.20 -1.99 7.60
C ALA A 84 2.45 -1.63 6.78
N ILE A 85 3.00 -2.60 6.02
CA ILE A 85 4.17 -2.41 5.17
C ILE A 85 3.76 -1.63 3.91
N GLY A 86 2.70 -2.08 3.23
CA GLY A 86 2.26 -1.49 1.98
C GLY A 86 1.66 -0.09 2.12
N SER A 87 0.83 0.12 3.15
CA SER A 87 0.14 1.41 3.37
C SER A 87 1.06 2.52 3.91
N SER A 88 2.22 2.16 4.46
CA SER A 88 3.24 3.13 4.91
C SER A 88 4.28 3.45 3.84
N ALA A 89 4.33 2.67 2.75
CA ALA A 89 5.23 2.89 1.65
C ALA A 89 4.78 4.07 0.77
N PRO A 90 5.72 4.86 0.21
CA PRO A 90 5.37 5.86 -0.81
C PRO A 90 4.66 5.20 -2.01
N PRO A 91 3.59 5.80 -2.57
CA PRO A 91 2.83 5.19 -3.66
C PRO A 91 3.64 4.85 -4.91
N ASN A 92 4.72 5.58 -5.15
CA ASN A 92 5.64 5.40 -6.28
C ASN A 92 6.90 4.60 -5.92
N SER A 93 6.91 3.93 -4.77
CA SER A 93 7.97 3.01 -4.38
C SER A 93 7.63 1.57 -4.82
N PRO A 94 8.61 0.68 -4.99
CA PRO A 94 8.35 -0.72 -5.33
C PRO A 94 7.34 -1.42 -4.39
N ASN A 95 7.41 -1.15 -3.09
CA ASN A 95 6.47 -1.71 -2.10
C ASN A 95 5.06 -1.10 -2.24
N GLY A 96 4.98 0.21 -2.52
CA GLY A 96 3.69 0.90 -2.71
C GLY A 96 2.97 0.43 -3.97
N GLU A 97 3.70 0.28 -5.08
CA GLU A 97 3.14 -0.23 -6.34
C GLU A 97 2.64 -1.67 -6.19
N LEU A 98 3.47 -2.58 -5.64
CA LEU A 98 3.09 -3.98 -5.42
C LEU A 98 1.86 -4.12 -4.52
N PHE A 99 1.77 -3.30 -3.46
CA PHE A 99 0.63 -3.33 -2.55
C PHE A 99 -0.64 -2.78 -3.21
N ALA A 100 -0.56 -1.68 -3.94
CA ALA A 100 -1.70 -1.09 -4.64
C ALA A 100 -2.25 -2.05 -5.71
N ASP A 101 -1.38 -2.67 -6.50
CA ASP A 101 -1.76 -3.65 -7.51
C ASP A 101 -2.41 -4.89 -6.87
N ALA A 102 -1.84 -5.40 -5.77
CA ALA A 102 -2.42 -6.52 -5.04
C ALA A 102 -3.79 -6.18 -4.43
N GLN A 103 -3.93 -5.00 -3.84
CA GLN A 103 -5.20 -4.53 -3.29
C GLN A 103 -6.28 -4.42 -4.37
N GLN A 104 -5.94 -3.92 -5.56
CA GLN A 104 -6.86 -3.85 -6.69
C GLN A 104 -7.29 -5.24 -7.16
N VAL A 105 -6.35 -6.20 -7.24
CA VAL A 105 -6.64 -7.60 -7.59
C VAL A 105 -7.61 -8.23 -6.58
N VAL A 106 -7.37 -8.08 -5.27
CA VAL A 106 -8.25 -8.64 -4.23
C VAL A 106 -9.65 -8.04 -4.34
N ALA A 107 -9.76 -6.70 -4.41
CA ALA A 107 -11.05 -6.03 -4.51
C ALA A 107 -11.86 -6.44 -5.75
N LEU A 108 -11.18 -6.65 -6.90
CA LEU A 108 -11.84 -7.13 -8.12
C LEU A 108 -12.18 -8.62 -8.05
N CYS A 109 -11.39 -9.44 -7.35
CA CYS A 109 -11.69 -10.84 -7.11
C CYS A 109 -12.97 -10.98 -6.27
N ASP A 110 -13.10 -10.22 -5.18
CA ASP A 110 -14.30 -10.22 -4.35
C ASP A 110 -15.53 -9.69 -5.11
N ALA A 111 -15.34 -8.67 -5.94
CA ALA A 111 -16.40 -8.17 -6.81
C ALA A 111 -16.82 -9.19 -7.88
N TYR A 112 -15.88 -10.00 -8.38
CA TYR A 112 -16.13 -11.05 -9.37
C TYR A 112 -16.90 -12.23 -8.76
N THR A 113 -16.58 -12.63 -7.53
CA THR A 113 -17.25 -13.74 -6.83
C THR A 113 -18.59 -13.33 -6.19
N GLY A 114 -18.86 -12.01 -6.11
CA GLY A 114 -20.14 -11.47 -5.68
C GLY A 114 -21.31 -11.87 -6.57
N GLU A 115 -22.49 -12.01 -5.97
CA GLU A 115 -23.71 -12.38 -6.68
C GLU A 115 -24.08 -11.30 -7.72
N GLY A 116 -24.31 -11.72 -8.97
CA GLY A 116 -24.68 -10.81 -10.06
C GLY A 116 -23.52 -9.96 -10.61
N ALA A 117 -22.27 -10.36 -10.38
CA ALA A 117 -21.09 -9.67 -10.89
C ALA A 117 -21.18 -9.43 -12.42
N PRO A 118 -21.01 -8.18 -12.89
CA PRO A 118 -21.05 -7.91 -14.33
C PRO A 118 -19.82 -8.49 -15.02
N ALA A 119 -19.99 -8.99 -16.25
CA ALA A 119 -18.91 -9.61 -17.03
C ALA A 119 -17.68 -8.70 -17.24
N LYS A 120 -17.85 -7.38 -17.13
CA LYS A 120 -16.74 -6.41 -17.18
C LYS A 120 -15.72 -6.62 -16.06
N VAL A 121 -16.16 -7.02 -14.87
CA VAL A 121 -15.29 -7.22 -13.70
C VAL A 121 -14.26 -8.32 -13.96
N TYR A 122 -14.64 -9.37 -14.69
CA TYR A 122 -13.70 -10.42 -15.09
C TYR A 122 -12.54 -9.87 -15.93
N ASN A 123 -12.84 -9.04 -16.93
CA ASN A 123 -11.81 -8.44 -17.78
C ASN A 123 -10.92 -7.48 -16.98
N GLU A 124 -11.52 -6.67 -16.10
CA GLU A 124 -10.78 -5.77 -15.21
C GLU A 124 -9.86 -6.55 -14.26
N LEU A 125 -10.33 -7.67 -13.71
CA LEU A 125 -9.54 -8.56 -12.87
C LEU A 125 -8.37 -9.17 -13.63
N GLN A 126 -8.57 -9.64 -14.87
CA GLN A 126 -7.50 -10.15 -15.71
C GLN A 126 -6.43 -9.09 -16.03
N ASP A 127 -6.85 -7.86 -16.31
CA ASP A 127 -5.92 -6.76 -16.55
C ASP A 127 -5.16 -6.36 -15.27
N SER A 128 -5.83 -6.38 -14.11
CA SER A 128 -5.21 -6.14 -12.81
C SER A 128 -4.20 -7.24 -12.45
N LEU A 129 -4.51 -8.51 -12.71
CA LEU A 129 -3.57 -9.63 -12.53
C LEU A 129 -2.34 -9.48 -13.42
N ARG A 130 -2.53 -9.07 -14.67
CA ARG A 130 -1.42 -8.80 -15.59
C ARG A 130 -0.51 -7.70 -15.04
N THR A 131 -1.10 -6.64 -14.49
CA THR A 131 -0.37 -5.51 -13.91
C THR A 131 0.42 -5.96 -12.67
N LEU A 132 -0.22 -6.67 -11.74
CA LEU A 132 0.45 -7.23 -10.57
C LEU A 132 1.60 -8.18 -10.96
N LYS A 133 1.39 -9.03 -11.96
CA LYS A 133 2.44 -9.91 -12.48
C LYS A 133 3.62 -9.12 -13.02
N GLN A 134 3.38 -8.07 -13.80
CA GLN A 134 4.44 -7.22 -14.34
C GLN A 134 5.21 -6.50 -13.23
N ALA A 135 4.54 -6.03 -12.18
CA ALA A 135 5.19 -5.45 -11.01
C ALA A 135 6.06 -6.48 -10.27
N LEU A 136 5.54 -7.69 -10.04
CA LEU A 136 6.29 -8.80 -9.43
C LEU A 136 7.54 -9.14 -10.25
N ASP A 137 7.41 -9.32 -11.56
CA ASP A 137 8.53 -9.63 -12.46
C ASP A 137 9.57 -8.50 -12.45
N ARG A 138 9.13 -7.23 -12.47
CA ARG A 138 10.01 -6.04 -12.44
C ARG A 138 10.81 -5.98 -11.15
N TYR A 139 10.17 -6.24 -10.02
CA TYR A 139 10.77 -6.02 -8.70
C TYR A 139 11.43 -7.27 -8.09
N HIS A 140 11.33 -8.43 -8.73
CA HIS A 140 11.97 -9.66 -8.29
C HIS A 140 13.47 -9.51 -7.97
N ALA A 141 14.21 -8.76 -8.79
CA ALA A 141 15.64 -8.52 -8.57
C ALA A 141 15.96 -7.61 -7.36
N MET A 142 14.96 -6.90 -6.84
CA MET A 142 15.09 -5.98 -5.70
C MET A 142 14.71 -6.63 -4.36
N VAL A 143 14.34 -7.91 -4.37
CA VAL A 143 14.08 -8.69 -3.16
C VAL A 143 15.41 -9.16 -2.56
N PRO A 144 15.70 -8.88 -1.27
CA PRO A 144 16.93 -9.35 -0.63
C PRO A 144 17.06 -10.87 -0.72
N ARG A 145 18.24 -11.33 -1.14
CA ARG A 145 18.62 -12.74 -1.00
C ARG A 145 19.08 -12.97 0.44
N SER A 146 18.44 -13.91 1.13
CA SER A 146 18.83 -14.36 2.47
C SER A 146 20.12 -15.14 2.45
#